data_AF-A0A938E292-F1
#
_entry.id   AF-A0A938E292-F1
#
_cell.length_a   1.000
_cell.length_b   1.000
_cell.length_c   1.000
_cell.angle_alpha   90.00
_cell.angle_beta   90.00
_cell.angle_gamma   90.00
#
_symmetry.space_group_name_H-M   'P 1'
#
loop_
_entity.id
_entity.type
_entity.pdbx_description
1 polymer ?
#
loop_
_entity_poly.entity_id
_entity_poly.type
_entity_poly.pdbx_seq_one_letter_code
_entity_poly.pdbx_strand_id
1 'polypeptide(L)'
;MQDELAIARGLLGSAAVGAGPTEEQRRIIDCLIHGYFGLDAAVDALDPLDPAGLAAAVPTEDRTRVIDLLIAVELCRHPADPAQAARTEAYALALGAEGGWLEATHDVLAGAIDRVAADYRRLADTPMHEPALDDVIGTDREAAAAIEIFERMRASAPGALGAEVVAFYDRWGFPIPGTGADPFGLSLLTHDITHVIAGYDTDPKDEIALQAMLLASADCEHHFSSFMAALLLSEAGALPFPGIDPVVGALARAGAPEELADALRRGRACHRDFSDDDHLALIDEPLEAVRARYGVVARTA
;
A
#
# COMPACT_ATOMS: atom_id res chain seq x y z
N MET A 1 -9.10 -6.12 -21.15
CA MET A 1 -8.99 -4.74 -21.71
C MET A 1 -10.30 -3.94 -21.68
N GLN A 2 -11.46 -4.51 -22.01
CA GLN A 2 -12.72 -3.73 -21.97
C GLN A 2 -13.19 -3.45 -20.54
N ASP A 3 -12.96 -4.38 -19.63
CA ASP A 3 -13.41 -4.28 -18.24
C ASP A 3 -12.58 -3.25 -17.46
N GLU A 4 -11.25 -3.24 -17.65
CA GLU A 4 -10.31 -2.30 -17.05
C GLU A 4 -10.60 -0.85 -17.50
N LEU A 5 -10.96 -0.65 -18.77
CA LEU A 5 -11.37 0.66 -19.26
C LEU A 5 -12.71 1.10 -18.63
N ALA A 6 -13.64 0.17 -18.42
CA ALA A 6 -14.88 0.47 -17.72
C ALA A 6 -14.63 0.80 -16.23
N ILE A 7 -13.71 0.10 -15.58
CA ILE A 7 -13.26 0.38 -14.21
C ILE A 7 -12.66 1.78 -14.12
N ALA A 8 -11.72 2.13 -15.00
CA ALA A 8 -11.14 3.47 -15.06
C ALA A 8 -12.19 4.58 -15.19
N ARG A 9 -13.19 4.38 -16.06
CA ARG A 9 -14.33 5.30 -16.21
C ARG A 9 -15.22 5.35 -14.97
N GLY A 10 -15.35 4.23 -14.25
CA GLY A 10 -16.04 4.15 -12.95
C GLY A 10 -15.31 4.92 -11.86
N LEU A 11 -13.98 4.80 -11.76
CA LEU A 11 -13.15 5.59 -10.84
C LEU A 11 -13.30 7.09 -11.11
N LEU A 12 -13.30 7.49 -12.40
CA LEU A 12 -13.58 8.87 -12.77
C LEU A 12 -15.00 9.31 -12.38
N GLY A 13 -15.98 8.43 -12.58
CA GLY A 13 -17.38 8.67 -12.22
C GLY A 13 -17.63 8.74 -10.71
N SER A 14 -16.81 8.09 -9.89
CA SER A 14 -16.90 8.16 -8.42
C SER A 14 -16.32 9.47 -7.89
N ALA A 15 -15.28 10.00 -8.52
CA ALA A 15 -14.70 11.30 -8.18
C ALA A 15 -15.50 12.50 -8.73
N ALA A 16 -16.47 12.27 -9.62
CA ALA A 16 -17.27 13.31 -10.27
C ALA A 16 -18.37 13.91 -9.39
N VAL A 17 -17.98 14.55 -8.28
CA VAL A 17 -18.86 15.27 -7.34
C VAL A 17 -18.69 16.78 -7.44
N GLY A 18 -19.78 17.54 -7.28
CA GLY A 18 -19.75 19.00 -7.35
C GLY A 18 -19.21 19.53 -8.69
N ALA A 19 -18.05 20.18 -8.67
CA ALA A 19 -17.36 20.67 -9.87
C ALA A 19 -16.58 19.57 -10.63
N GLY A 20 -16.58 18.34 -10.12
CA GLY A 20 -15.86 17.19 -10.66
C GLY A 20 -14.70 16.72 -9.77
N PRO A 21 -13.88 15.80 -10.29
CA PRO A 21 -12.69 15.30 -9.60
C PRO A 21 -11.70 16.42 -9.28
N THR A 22 -11.04 16.36 -8.12
CA THR A 22 -9.91 17.25 -7.81
C THR A 22 -8.73 16.94 -8.72
N GLU A 23 -7.76 17.87 -8.79
CA GLU A 23 -6.52 17.66 -9.55
C GLU A 23 -5.73 16.44 -9.05
N GLU A 24 -5.71 16.25 -7.73
CA GLU A 24 -5.12 15.08 -7.08
C GLU A 24 -5.83 13.79 -7.49
N GLN A 25 -7.15 13.71 -7.34
CA GLN A 25 -7.93 12.54 -7.77
C GLN A 25 -7.70 12.21 -9.25
N ARG A 26 -7.64 13.22 -10.13
CA ARG A 26 -7.33 12.99 -11.56
C ARG A 26 -5.96 12.34 -11.75
N ARG A 27 -4.93 12.86 -11.08
CA ARG A 27 -3.58 12.30 -11.15
C ARG A 27 -3.56 10.85 -10.65
N ILE A 28 -4.22 10.55 -9.54
CA ILE A 28 -4.26 9.19 -8.99
C ILE A 28 -5.01 8.23 -9.91
N ILE A 29 -6.13 8.66 -10.49
CA ILE A 29 -6.85 7.87 -11.49
C ILE A 29 -5.96 7.62 -12.71
N ASP A 30 -5.21 8.61 -13.18
CA ASP A 30 -4.25 8.48 -14.28
C ASP A 30 -3.13 7.48 -13.94
N CYS A 31 -2.61 7.53 -12.71
CA CYS A 31 -1.63 6.57 -12.18
C CYS A 31 -2.19 5.15 -12.17
N LEU A 32 -3.46 4.95 -11.81
CA LEU A 32 -4.12 3.65 -11.85
C LEU A 32 -4.33 3.17 -13.30
N ILE A 33 -4.76 4.05 -14.21
CA ILE A 33 -4.94 3.75 -15.63
C ILE A 33 -3.64 3.20 -16.23
N HIS A 34 -2.53 3.91 -16.06
CA HIS A 34 -1.25 3.56 -16.67
C HIS A 34 -0.47 2.52 -15.87
N GLY A 35 -0.39 2.70 -14.56
CA GLY A 35 0.42 1.90 -13.66
C GLY A 35 -0.25 0.58 -13.28
N TYR A 36 -1.52 0.59 -12.89
CA TYR A 36 -2.25 -0.59 -12.38
C TYR A 36 -2.95 -1.39 -13.49
N PHE A 37 -3.65 -0.72 -14.40
CA PHE A 37 -4.34 -1.40 -15.50
C PHE A 37 -3.47 -1.57 -16.74
N GLY A 38 -2.41 -0.77 -16.90
CA GLY A 38 -1.55 -0.82 -18.08
C GLY A 38 -2.23 -0.32 -19.36
N LEU A 39 -3.19 0.58 -19.23
CA LEU A 39 -3.94 1.15 -20.34
C LEU A 39 -3.19 2.36 -20.92
N ASP A 40 -3.28 2.51 -22.23
CA ASP A 40 -2.85 3.71 -22.96
C ASP A 40 -4.08 4.60 -23.21
N ALA A 41 -4.58 5.23 -22.15
CA ALA A 41 -5.73 6.12 -22.19
C ALA A 41 -5.47 7.34 -21.32
N ALA A 42 -5.78 8.54 -21.81
CA ALA A 42 -5.69 9.76 -21.01
C ALA A 42 -6.97 9.91 -20.17
N VAL A 43 -6.82 10.19 -18.86
CA VAL A 43 -7.98 10.40 -17.96
C VAL A 43 -8.94 11.47 -18.47
N ASP A 44 -8.43 12.53 -19.12
CA ASP A 44 -9.25 13.64 -19.65
C ASP A 44 -10.04 13.28 -20.91
N ALA A 45 -9.73 12.15 -21.56
CA ALA A 45 -10.46 11.64 -22.71
C ALA A 45 -11.55 10.63 -22.32
N LEU A 46 -11.67 10.29 -21.03
CA LEU A 46 -12.65 9.32 -20.55
C LEU A 46 -13.97 9.99 -20.18
N ASP A 47 -15.07 9.38 -20.65
CA ASP A 47 -16.40 9.72 -20.15
C ASP A 47 -16.67 8.95 -18.85
N PRO A 48 -17.06 9.63 -17.75
CA PRO A 48 -17.34 8.95 -16.49
C PRO A 48 -18.49 7.96 -16.65
N LEU A 49 -18.35 6.79 -16.01
CA LEU A 49 -19.37 5.75 -15.96
C LEU A 49 -20.13 5.86 -14.65
N ASP A 50 -21.45 5.69 -14.68
CA ASP A 50 -22.28 5.74 -13.48
C ASP A 50 -22.24 4.41 -12.69
N PRO A 51 -22.80 4.34 -11.47
CA PRO A 51 -22.76 3.12 -10.65
C PRO A 51 -23.34 1.89 -11.34
N ALA A 52 -24.50 2.04 -12.01
CA ALA A 52 -25.16 0.95 -12.70
C ALA A 52 -24.36 0.45 -13.92
N GLY A 53 -23.78 1.38 -14.69
CA GLY A 53 -22.90 1.08 -15.80
C GLY A 53 -21.63 0.35 -15.36
N LEU A 54 -21.02 0.78 -14.26
CA LEU A 54 -19.84 0.09 -13.70
C LEU A 54 -20.20 -1.33 -13.26
N ALA A 55 -21.28 -1.49 -12.50
CA ALA A 55 -21.72 -2.80 -12.01
C ALA A 55 -22.08 -3.78 -13.13
N ALA A 56 -22.56 -3.27 -14.28
CA ALA A 56 -22.84 -4.08 -15.46
C ALA A 56 -21.59 -4.51 -16.24
N ALA A 57 -20.49 -3.77 -16.10
CA ALA A 57 -19.24 -4.03 -16.81
C ALA A 57 -18.24 -4.86 -15.99
N VAL A 58 -18.29 -4.80 -14.66
CA VAL A 58 -17.31 -5.45 -13.78
C VAL A 58 -17.77 -6.88 -13.41
N PRO A 59 -16.95 -7.92 -13.69
CA PRO A 59 -17.19 -9.28 -13.22
C PRO A 59 -17.32 -9.34 -11.69
N THR A 60 -18.14 -10.27 -11.17
CA THR A 60 -18.41 -10.35 -9.72
C THR A 60 -17.14 -10.58 -8.90
N GLU A 61 -16.22 -11.38 -9.43
CA GLU A 61 -14.91 -11.70 -8.85
C GLU A 61 -14.00 -10.48 -8.65
N ASP A 62 -14.12 -9.45 -9.51
CA ASP A 62 -13.26 -8.27 -9.46
C ASP A 62 -13.84 -7.15 -8.60
N ARG A 63 -15.10 -7.26 -8.16
CA ARG A 63 -15.83 -6.15 -7.53
C ARG A 63 -15.19 -5.67 -6.25
N THR A 64 -14.70 -6.58 -5.41
CA THR A 64 -14.01 -6.22 -4.17
C THR A 64 -12.82 -5.33 -4.47
N ARG A 65 -11.96 -5.72 -5.42
CA ARG A 65 -10.81 -4.91 -5.82
C ARG A 65 -11.22 -3.58 -6.44
N VAL A 66 -12.33 -3.52 -7.17
CA VAL A 66 -12.84 -2.25 -7.70
C VAL A 66 -13.31 -1.33 -6.56
N ILE A 67 -13.97 -1.86 -5.53
CA ILE A 67 -14.38 -1.10 -4.35
C ILE A 67 -13.16 -0.56 -3.60
N ASP A 68 -12.14 -1.38 -3.41
CA ASP A 68 -10.85 -0.97 -2.81
C ASP A 68 -10.26 0.26 -3.51
N LEU A 69 -10.22 0.25 -4.85
CA LEU A 69 -9.71 1.36 -5.65
C LEU A 69 -10.62 2.60 -5.59
N LEU A 70 -11.94 2.41 -5.53
CA LEU A 70 -12.90 3.50 -5.33
C LEU A 70 -12.66 4.21 -3.99
N ILE A 71 -12.40 3.44 -2.93
CA ILE A 71 -12.06 3.94 -1.60
C ILE A 71 -10.74 4.71 -1.60
N ALA A 72 -9.71 4.18 -2.26
CA ALA A 72 -8.43 4.87 -2.41
C ALA A 72 -8.59 6.25 -3.10
N VAL A 73 -9.40 6.32 -4.16
CA VAL A 73 -9.72 7.58 -4.86
C VAL A 73 -10.50 8.56 -3.98
N GLU A 74 -11.36 8.08 -3.09
CA GLU A 74 -12.04 8.93 -2.10
C GLU A 74 -11.07 9.57 -1.11
N LEU A 75 -10.11 8.79 -0.58
CA LEU A 75 -9.12 9.29 0.38
C LEU A 75 -8.18 10.35 -0.22
N CYS A 76 -8.03 10.38 -1.54
CA CYS A 76 -7.22 11.36 -2.28
C CYS A 76 -7.97 12.68 -2.56
N ARG A 77 -9.03 13.00 -1.80
CA ARG A 77 -9.77 14.26 -1.92
C ARG A 77 -9.51 15.17 -0.71
N HIS A 78 -8.83 16.27 -0.97
CA HIS A 78 -8.54 17.30 0.04
C HIS A 78 -9.17 18.66 -0.31
N PRO A 79 -9.96 19.29 0.60
CA PRO A 79 -10.48 18.70 1.84
C PRO A 79 -11.50 17.59 1.56
N ALA A 80 -11.69 16.69 2.52
CA ALA A 80 -12.65 15.61 2.42
C ALA A 80 -14.09 16.16 2.27
N ASP A 81 -14.92 15.47 1.48
CA ASP A 81 -16.26 15.95 1.06
C ASP A 81 -17.34 14.87 1.33
N PRO A 82 -18.38 15.16 2.13
CA PRO A 82 -19.49 14.23 2.36
C PRO A 82 -20.19 13.77 1.06
N ALA A 83 -20.20 14.61 0.02
CA ALA A 83 -20.74 14.22 -1.28
C ALA A 83 -19.88 13.15 -1.97
N GLN A 84 -18.55 13.19 -1.76
CA GLN A 84 -17.64 12.14 -2.25
C GLN A 84 -17.92 10.81 -1.56
N ALA A 85 -18.03 10.79 -0.23
CA ALA A 85 -18.37 9.59 0.54
C ALA A 85 -19.69 8.95 0.09
N ALA A 86 -20.75 9.76 -0.02
CA ALA A 86 -22.05 9.27 -0.51
C ALA A 86 -21.98 8.77 -1.96
N ARG A 87 -21.10 9.36 -2.78
CA ARG A 87 -20.89 8.92 -4.16
C ARG A 87 -20.20 7.57 -4.19
N THR A 88 -19.10 7.38 -3.46
CA THR A 88 -18.39 6.10 -3.36
C THR A 88 -19.29 4.99 -2.82
N GLU A 89 -20.09 5.27 -1.79
CA GLU A 89 -21.07 4.33 -1.23
C GLU A 89 -22.08 3.87 -2.29
N ALA A 90 -22.56 4.79 -3.15
CA ALA A 90 -23.46 4.42 -4.24
C ALA A 90 -22.81 3.48 -5.28
N TYR A 91 -21.50 3.62 -5.56
CA TYR A 91 -20.78 2.67 -6.41
C TYR A 91 -20.60 1.32 -5.72
N ALA A 92 -20.21 1.30 -4.45
CA ALA A 92 -20.05 0.07 -3.68
C ALA A 92 -21.37 -0.71 -3.59
N LEU A 93 -22.49 -0.02 -3.31
CA LEU A 93 -23.82 -0.61 -3.28
C LEU A 93 -24.20 -1.23 -4.63
N ALA A 94 -23.92 -0.54 -5.75
CA ALA A 94 -24.17 -1.08 -7.08
C ALA A 94 -23.32 -2.33 -7.38
N LEU A 95 -22.11 -2.39 -6.83
CA LEU A 95 -21.24 -3.56 -6.90
C LEU A 95 -21.64 -4.67 -5.90
N GLY A 96 -22.57 -4.39 -4.98
CA GLY A 96 -23.13 -5.36 -4.04
C GLY A 96 -22.37 -5.46 -2.72
N ALA A 97 -21.67 -4.40 -2.31
CA ALA A 97 -20.99 -4.31 -1.03
C ALA A 97 -21.53 -3.15 -0.18
N GLU A 98 -21.51 -3.34 1.14
CA GLU A 98 -21.87 -2.36 2.15
C GLU A 98 -20.91 -2.53 3.35
N GLY A 99 -20.62 -1.44 4.05
CA GLY A 99 -19.83 -1.45 5.29
C GLY A 99 -18.32 -1.62 5.10
N GLY A 100 -17.64 -2.09 6.14
CA GLY A 100 -16.20 -2.40 6.10
C GLY A 100 -15.34 -1.16 5.92
N TRP A 101 -14.42 -1.16 4.95
CA TRP A 101 -13.52 -0.02 4.72
C TRP A 101 -14.25 1.28 4.37
N LEU A 102 -15.49 1.21 3.86
CA LEU A 102 -16.32 2.41 3.63
C LEU A 102 -16.71 3.11 4.93
N GLU A 103 -16.99 2.36 6.00
CA GLU A 103 -17.29 2.94 7.32
C GLU A 103 -16.05 3.66 7.86
N ALA A 104 -14.89 3.02 7.73
CA ALA A 104 -13.62 3.58 8.17
C ALA A 104 -13.30 4.90 7.44
N THR A 105 -13.53 4.99 6.11
CA THR A 105 -13.30 6.24 5.37
C THR A 105 -14.32 7.32 5.68
N HIS A 106 -15.57 6.96 6.01
CA HIS A 106 -16.56 7.95 6.45
C HIS A 106 -16.24 8.50 7.85
N ASP A 107 -15.65 7.70 8.73
CA ASP A 107 -15.18 8.17 10.04
C ASP A 107 -13.99 9.14 9.92
N VAL A 108 -13.21 9.09 8.83
CA VAL A 108 -12.21 10.12 8.49
C VAL A 108 -12.87 11.49 8.33
N LEU A 109 -13.99 11.58 7.59
CA LEU A 109 -14.75 12.83 7.40
C LEU A 109 -15.23 13.42 8.72
N ALA A 110 -15.61 12.56 9.67
CA ALA A 110 -16.07 12.96 10.99
C ALA A 110 -14.93 13.36 11.94
N GLY A 111 -13.66 13.21 11.53
CA GLY A 111 -12.50 13.37 12.41
C GLY A 111 -12.47 12.35 13.55
N ALA A 112 -13.12 11.20 13.38
CA ALA A 112 -13.29 10.19 14.42
C ALA A 112 -12.10 9.22 14.46
N ILE A 113 -10.90 9.75 14.71
CA ILE A 113 -9.61 9.01 14.65
C ILE A 113 -9.62 7.70 15.45
N ASP A 114 -10.20 7.70 16.65
CA ASP A 114 -10.28 6.49 17.48
C ASP A 114 -11.12 5.38 16.83
N ARG A 115 -12.15 5.75 16.05
CA ARG A 115 -12.97 4.80 15.30
C ARG A 115 -12.25 4.30 14.07
N VAL A 116 -11.59 5.18 13.31
CA VAL A 116 -10.72 4.79 12.19
C VAL A 116 -9.70 3.74 12.66
N ALA A 117 -9.03 3.98 13.79
CA ALA A 117 -8.07 3.04 14.36
C ALA A 117 -8.71 1.73 14.89
N ALA A 118 -9.96 1.77 15.34
CA ALA A 118 -10.70 0.58 15.75
C ALA A 118 -11.14 -0.26 14.55
N ASP A 119 -11.63 0.38 13.49
CA ASP A 119 -12.04 -0.29 12.25
C ASP A 119 -10.84 -0.85 11.50
N TYR A 120 -9.73 -0.11 11.43
CA TYR A 120 -8.49 -0.64 10.89
C TYR A 120 -8.10 -1.95 11.59
N ARG A 121 -8.06 -1.98 12.94
CA ARG A 121 -7.74 -3.20 13.70
C ARG A 121 -8.73 -4.36 13.48
N ARG A 122 -9.98 -4.05 13.12
CA ARG A 122 -11.04 -5.04 12.89
C ARG A 122 -10.99 -5.60 11.47
N LEU A 123 -10.61 -4.79 10.50
CA LEU A 123 -10.68 -5.08 9.06
C LEU A 123 -9.33 -5.46 8.46
N ALA A 124 -8.23 -5.06 9.07
CA ALA A 124 -6.90 -5.35 8.57
C ALA A 124 -6.62 -6.85 8.57
N ASP A 125 -5.93 -7.30 7.53
CA ASP A 125 -5.39 -8.64 7.48
C ASP A 125 -4.31 -8.81 8.54
N THR A 126 -4.01 -10.06 8.88
CA THR A 126 -2.88 -10.33 9.77
C THR A 126 -1.59 -9.92 9.04
N PRO A 127 -0.74 -9.07 9.63
CA PRO A 127 0.50 -8.66 8.99
C PRO A 127 1.36 -9.89 8.65
N MET A 128 2.01 -9.85 7.48
CA MET A 128 3.01 -10.84 7.11
C MET A 128 4.21 -10.74 8.06
N HIS A 129 4.71 -11.89 8.49
CA HIS A 129 5.91 -12.00 9.30
C HIS A 129 6.74 -13.19 8.83
N GLU A 130 8.03 -13.16 9.14
CA GLU A 130 8.95 -14.26 8.87
C GLU A 130 8.42 -15.57 9.49
N PRO A 131 8.18 -16.63 8.69
CA PRO A 131 7.68 -17.91 9.21
C PRO A 131 8.63 -18.57 10.22
N ALA A 132 9.92 -18.25 10.14
CA ALA A 132 10.93 -18.72 11.09
C ALA A 132 10.79 -18.07 12.49
N LEU A 133 9.94 -17.07 12.66
CA LEU A 133 9.78 -16.28 13.89
C LEU A 133 8.46 -16.52 14.64
N ASP A 134 7.57 -17.38 14.14
CA ASP A 134 6.25 -17.67 14.73
C ASP A 134 6.32 -18.02 16.22
N ASP A 135 7.29 -18.85 16.60
CA ASP A 135 7.49 -19.29 17.99
C ASP A 135 8.32 -18.30 18.83
N VAL A 136 8.77 -17.20 18.24
CA VAL A 136 9.73 -16.25 18.82
C VAL A 136 9.08 -14.90 19.15
N ILE A 137 8.28 -14.34 18.25
CA ILE A 137 7.66 -13.02 18.42
C ILE A 137 6.76 -13.01 19.66
N GLY A 138 6.88 -11.98 20.49
CA GLY A 138 6.12 -11.80 21.73
C GLY A 138 6.57 -12.69 22.89
N THR A 139 7.67 -13.44 22.74
CA THR A 139 8.24 -14.30 23.79
C THR A 139 9.46 -13.66 24.45
N ASP A 140 9.91 -14.23 25.57
CA ASP A 140 11.16 -13.82 26.24
C ASP A 140 12.43 -14.09 25.41
N ARG A 141 12.32 -14.85 24.32
CA ARG A 141 13.42 -15.16 23.39
C ARG A 141 13.58 -14.12 22.28
N GLU A 142 12.59 -13.26 22.05
CA GLU A 142 12.54 -12.35 20.90
C GLU A 142 13.78 -11.46 20.80
N ALA A 143 14.16 -10.82 21.91
CA ALA A 143 15.30 -9.90 21.92
C ALA A 143 16.63 -10.61 21.58
N ALA A 144 16.83 -11.83 22.06
CA ALA A 144 18.03 -12.60 21.78
C ALA A 144 18.08 -13.06 20.31
N ALA A 145 16.93 -13.52 19.78
CA ALA A 145 16.81 -13.91 18.38
C ALA A 145 17.06 -12.72 17.44
N ALA A 146 16.53 -11.54 17.78
CA ALA A 146 16.75 -10.33 16.99
C ALA A 146 18.24 -9.97 16.88
N ILE A 147 18.97 -10.02 18.00
CA ILE A 147 20.42 -9.76 17.99
C ILE A 147 21.14 -10.75 17.09
N GLU A 148 20.83 -12.04 17.18
CA GLU A 148 21.45 -13.08 16.34
C GLU A 148 21.16 -12.87 14.85
N ILE A 149 19.92 -12.54 14.49
CA ILE A 149 19.50 -12.26 13.12
C ILE A 149 20.30 -11.07 12.56
N PHE A 150 20.37 -9.96 13.30
CA PHE A 150 21.10 -8.78 12.84
C PHE A 150 22.62 -8.98 12.82
N GLU A 151 23.18 -9.80 13.71
CA GLU A 151 24.59 -10.22 13.62
C GLU A 151 24.87 -11.04 12.36
N ARG A 152 23.97 -11.96 11.99
CA ARG A 152 24.06 -12.70 10.72
C ARG A 152 23.99 -11.77 9.51
N MET A 153 23.00 -10.87 9.48
CA MET A 153 22.83 -9.91 8.39
C MET A 153 24.06 -9.00 8.23
N ARG A 154 24.69 -8.57 9.33
CA ARG A 154 25.96 -7.81 9.30
C ARG A 154 27.14 -8.60 8.75
N ALA A 155 27.13 -9.92 8.92
CA ALA A 155 28.18 -10.80 8.44
C ALA A 155 28.04 -11.15 6.95
N SER A 156 26.86 -10.90 6.36
CA SER A 156 26.60 -11.11 4.93
C SER A 156 27.50 -10.24 4.05
N ALA A 157 27.76 -10.71 2.83
CA ALA A 157 28.62 -9.98 1.89
C ALA A 157 27.99 -8.62 1.47
N PRO A 158 28.77 -7.58 1.18
CA PRO A 158 28.24 -6.32 0.65
C PRO A 158 27.38 -6.54 -0.60
N GLY A 159 26.21 -5.92 -0.67
CA GLY A 159 25.23 -6.13 -1.73
C GLY A 159 24.36 -7.39 -1.57
N ALA A 160 24.54 -8.18 -0.51
CA ALA A 160 23.59 -9.22 -0.12
C ALA A 160 22.39 -8.62 0.64
N LEU A 161 21.23 -9.28 0.61
CA LEU A 161 19.99 -8.80 1.22
C LEU A 161 20.20 -8.38 2.69
N GLY A 162 20.82 -9.22 3.51
CA GLY A 162 21.07 -8.94 4.92
C GLY A 162 21.93 -7.69 5.14
N ALA A 163 22.99 -7.54 4.34
CA ALA A 163 23.86 -6.37 4.42
C ALA A 163 23.11 -5.07 4.05
N GLU A 164 22.21 -5.13 3.06
CA GLU A 164 21.39 -3.99 2.64
C GLU A 164 20.29 -3.65 3.66
N VAL A 165 19.74 -4.65 4.37
CA VAL A 165 18.81 -4.44 5.50
C VAL A 165 19.51 -3.71 6.65
N VAL A 166 20.71 -4.12 7.02
CA VAL A 166 21.50 -3.39 8.04
C VAL A 166 21.78 -1.96 7.59
N ALA A 167 22.18 -1.77 6.33
CA ALA A 167 22.44 -0.44 5.78
C ALA A 167 21.18 0.45 5.74
N PHE A 168 20.00 -0.15 5.57
CA PHE A 168 18.71 0.53 5.65
C PHE A 168 18.42 1.01 7.08
N TYR A 169 18.57 0.14 8.08
CA TYR A 169 18.42 0.49 9.49
C TYR A 169 19.40 1.59 9.92
N ASP A 170 20.67 1.47 9.54
CA ASP A 170 21.70 2.48 9.85
C ASP A 170 21.39 3.84 9.21
N ARG A 171 20.85 3.86 7.98
CA ARG A 171 20.48 5.08 7.24
C ARG A 171 19.33 5.83 7.89
N TRP A 172 18.31 5.10 8.33
CA TRP A 172 17.11 5.66 8.93
C TRP A 172 17.19 5.80 10.45
N GLY A 173 18.29 5.33 11.06
CA GLY A 173 18.54 5.41 12.49
C GLY A 173 17.57 4.55 13.30
N PHE A 174 17.06 3.48 12.70
CA PHE A 174 16.14 2.57 13.37
C PHE A 174 16.87 1.78 14.46
N PRO A 175 16.28 1.66 15.66
CA PRO A 175 16.83 0.79 16.68
C PRO A 175 16.81 -0.65 16.15
N ILE A 176 17.86 -1.39 16.46
CA ILE A 176 17.86 -2.82 16.14
C ILE A 176 16.89 -3.50 17.10
N PRO A 177 15.95 -4.32 16.61
CA PRO A 177 15.04 -5.06 17.46
C PRO A 177 15.78 -5.82 18.56
N GLY A 178 15.23 -5.80 19.77
CA GLY A 178 15.89 -6.36 20.95
C GLY A 178 16.98 -5.48 21.59
N THR A 179 17.30 -4.32 20.99
CA THR A 179 18.20 -3.33 21.58
C THR A 179 17.45 -2.02 21.89
N GLY A 180 17.21 -1.74 23.17
CA GLY A 180 16.53 -0.51 23.60
C GLY A 180 15.00 -0.62 23.65
N ALA A 181 14.33 0.53 23.59
CA ALA A 181 12.87 0.64 23.64
C ALA A 181 12.29 0.71 22.22
N ASP A 182 12.49 -0.36 21.45
CA ASP A 182 11.77 -0.57 20.20
C ASP A 182 10.36 -1.09 20.54
N PRO A 183 9.27 -0.35 20.19
CA PRO A 183 7.91 -0.79 20.49
C PRO A 183 7.41 -1.91 19.58
N PHE A 184 8.14 -2.24 18.50
CA PHE A 184 7.68 -3.20 17.48
C PHE A 184 8.45 -4.51 17.48
N GLY A 185 9.70 -4.53 17.95
CA GLY A 185 10.49 -5.76 18.00
C GLY A 185 10.65 -6.37 16.61
N LEU A 186 10.51 -7.69 16.50
CA LEU A 186 10.62 -8.39 15.22
C LEU A 186 9.35 -8.32 14.36
N SER A 187 8.26 -7.71 14.85
CA SER A 187 6.97 -7.69 14.14
C SER A 187 6.98 -6.85 12.86
N LEU A 188 7.92 -5.91 12.69
CA LEU A 188 8.07 -5.12 11.46
C LEU A 188 9.22 -5.58 10.57
N LEU A 189 9.96 -6.64 10.95
CA LEU A 189 11.14 -7.06 10.20
C LEU A 189 10.81 -7.39 8.74
N THR A 190 9.74 -8.14 8.49
CA THR A 190 9.31 -8.49 7.13
C THR A 190 8.90 -7.26 6.32
N HIS A 191 8.21 -6.30 6.95
CA HIS A 191 7.87 -5.02 6.32
C HIS A 191 9.14 -4.25 5.91
N ASP A 192 10.12 -4.13 6.82
CA ASP A 192 11.37 -3.40 6.56
C ASP A 192 12.23 -4.10 5.48
N ILE A 193 12.27 -5.44 5.48
CA ILE A 193 12.94 -6.19 4.42
C ILE A 193 12.26 -5.93 3.07
N THR A 194 10.93 -5.81 3.06
CA THR A 194 10.15 -5.54 1.86
C THR A 194 10.50 -4.15 1.28
N HIS A 195 10.74 -3.13 2.11
CA HIS A 195 11.30 -1.84 1.67
C HIS A 195 12.62 -2.02 0.90
N VAL A 196 13.54 -2.81 1.45
CA VAL A 196 14.87 -3.05 0.85
C VAL A 196 14.75 -3.76 -0.49
N ILE A 197 13.94 -4.82 -0.57
CA ILE A 197 13.69 -5.56 -1.81
C ILE A 197 13.07 -4.63 -2.85
N ALA A 198 12.02 -3.89 -2.48
CA ALA A 198 11.32 -2.97 -3.39
C ALA A 198 12.12 -1.70 -3.71
N GLY A 199 13.12 -1.35 -2.91
CA GLY A 199 13.91 -0.12 -3.07
C GLY A 199 13.13 1.15 -2.76
N TYR A 200 12.18 1.09 -1.85
CA TYR A 200 11.45 2.26 -1.32
C TYR A 200 11.98 2.65 0.04
N ASP A 201 12.16 3.95 0.26
CA ASP A 201 12.50 4.50 1.57
C ASP A 201 11.24 4.57 2.48
N THR A 202 11.36 5.17 3.67
CA THR A 202 10.27 5.23 4.67
C THR A 202 9.62 6.62 4.77
N ASP A 203 9.82 7.47 3.76
CA ASP A 203 9.13 8.75 3.72
C ASP A 203 7.67 8.54 3.24
N PRO A 204 6.72 9.42 3.60
CA PRO A 204 5.29 9.18 3.36
C PRO A 204 4.89 8.82 1.92
N LYS A 205 5.59 9.32 0.89
CA LYS A 205 5.26 8.94 -0.50
C LYS A 205 5.83 7.57 -0.86
N ASP A 206 7.01 7.22 -0.35
CA ASP A 206 7.66 5.93 -0.61
C ASP A 206 6.96 4.80 0.14
N GLU A 207 6.37 5.06 1.31
CA GLU A 207 5.44 4.14 2.01
C GLU A 207 4.22 3.80 1.13
N ILE A 208 3.53 4.83 0.62
CA ILE A 208 2.37 4.62 -0.26
C ILE A 208 2.79 3.90 -1.55
N ALA A 209 3.94 4.24 -2.11
CA ALA A 209 4.48 3.60 -3.30
C ALA A 209 4.79 2.13 -3.06
N LEU A 210 5.44 1.76 -1.95
CA LEU A 210 5.67 0.36 -1.60
C LEU A 210 4.36 -0.42 -1.56
N GLN A 211 3.37 0.08 -0.83
CA GLN A 211 2.09 -0.60 -0.70
C GLN A 211 1.33 -0.70 -2.04
N ALA A 212 1.43 0.31 -2.89
CA ALA A 212 0.88 0.27 -4.23
C ALA A 212 1.59 -0.76 -5.13
N MET A 213 2.90 -0.93 -4.99
CA MET A 213 3.65 -1.98 -5.70
C MET A 213 3.17 -3.38 -5.28
N LEU A 214 2.98 -3.62 -3.98
CA LEU A 214 2.44 -4.87 -3.46
C LEU A 214 0.99 -5.12 -3.90
N LEU A 215 0.15 -4.09 -3.88
CA LEU A 215 -1.23 -4.16 -4.37
C LEU A 215 -1.33 -4.57 -5.85
N ALA A 216 -0.30 -4.24 -6.64
CA ALA A 216 -0.24 -4.52 -8.07
C ALA A 216 0.54 -5.80 -8.44
N SER A 217 1.15 -6.49 -7.47
CA SER A 217 1.87 -7.74 -7.72
C SER A 217 0.93 -8.91 -7.96
N ALA A 218 1.46 -10.00 -8.51
CA ALA A 218 0.76 -11.29 -8.46
C ALA A 218 0.55 -11.73 -7.00
N ASP A 219 -0.49 -12.53 -6.76
CA ASP A 219 -0.85 -13.10 -5.46
C ASP A 219 -1.08 -12.04 -4.34
N CYS A 220 -1.59 -10.86 -4.70
CA CYS A 220 -1.70 -9.67 -3.83
C CYS A 220 -2.99 -9.55 -2.99
N GLU A 221 -3.67 -10.66 -2.71
CA GLU A 221 -5.03 -10.65 -2.14
C GLU A 221 -5.10 -9.97 -0.76
N HIS A 222 -3.99 -9.96 -0.02
CA HIS A 222 -3.92 -9.45 1.36
C HIS A 222 -3.34 -8.03 1.51
N HIS A 223 -2.95 -7.37 0.41
CA HIS A 223 -2.22 -6.08 0.50
C HIS A 223 -3.10 -4.85 0.62
N PHE A 224 -4.43 -4.99 0.48
CA PHE A 224 -5.29 -3.82 0.56
C PHE A 224 -5.30 -3.19 1.95
N SER A 225 -5.27 -3.99 3.01
CA SER A 225 -5.24 -3.47 4.38
C SER A 225 -3.97 -2.66 4.66
N SER A 226 -2.80 -3.13 4.21
CA SER A 226 -1.53 -2.39 4.31
C SER A 226 -1.52 -1.12 3.45
N PHE A 227 -2.11 -1.16 2.25
CA PHE A 227 -2.30 0.04 1.43
C PHE A 227 -3.23 1.06 2.08
N MET A 228 -4.33 0.60 2.69
CA MET A 228 -5.21 1.44 3.50
C MET A 228 -4.48 2.03 4.71
N ALA A 229 -3.58 1.29 5.36
CA ALA A 229 -2.75 1.81 6.44
C ALA A 229 -1.92 3.01 5.97
N ALA A 230 -1.22 2.87 4.84
CA ALA A 230 -0.40 3.92 4.27
C ALA A 230 -1.23 5.14 3.84
N LEU A 231 -2.39 4.93 3.20
CA LEU A 231 -3.29 6.04 2.85
C LEU A 231 -3.87 6.73 4.09
N LEU A 232 -4.34 5.98 5.09
CA LEU A 232 -4.91 6.57 6.29
C LEU A 232 -3.84 7.31 7.11
N LEU A 233 -2.60 6.82 7.17
CA LEU A 233 -1.50 7.47 7.89
C LEU A 233 -0.95 8.69 7.13
N SER A 234 -0.70 8.54 5.83
CA SER A 234 0.10 9.48 5.04
C SER A 234 -0.68 10.32 4.03
N GLU A 235 -1.89 9.92 3.67
CA GLU A 235 -2.73 10.68 2.74
C GLU A 235 -3.87 11.39 3.47
N ALA A 236 -4.62 10.68 4.30
CA ALA A 236 -5.75 11.23 5.03
C ALA A 236 -5.38 11.81 6.41
N GLY A 237 -4.20 11.48 6.95
CA GLY A 237 -3.75 11.92 8.27
C GLY A 237 -4.64 11.42 9.43
N ALA A 238 -5.25 10.25 9.27
CA ALA A 238 -6.33 9.74 10.11
C ALA A 238 -6.03 8.44 10.87
N LEU A 239 -4.86 7.83 10.68
CA LEU A 239 -4.43 6.64 11.42
C LEU A 239 -3.18 6.96 12.26
N PRO A 240 -3.28 7.02 13.60
CA PRO A 240 -2.11 7.21 14.44
C PRO A 240 -1.27 5.94 14.48
N PHE A 241 0.04 6.07 14.33
CA PHE A 241 1.00 4.98 14.47
C PHE A 241 2.05 5.35 15.53
N PRO A 242 2.47 4.42 16.42
CA PRO A 242 3.41 4.77 17.48
C PRO A 242 4.71 5.36 16.93
N GLY A 243 5.03 6.59 17.34
CA GLY A 243 6.25 7.29 16.92
C GLY A 243 6.20 7.95 15.54
N ILE A 244 5.07 7.89 14.83
CA ILE A 244 4.89 8.52 13.52
C ILE A 244 3.69 9.46 13.56
N ASP A 245 3.94 10.74 13.25
CA ASP A 245 2.87 11.72 13.13
C ASP A 245 2.16 11.56 11.78
N PRO A 246 0.82 11.38 11.76
CA PRO A 246 0.07 11.32 10.51
C PRO A 246 0.21 12.61 9.69
N VAL A 247 0.24 12.47 8.37
CA VAL A 247 0.34 13.60 7.44
C VAL A 247 -0.82 13.57 6.44
N VAL A 248 -1.11 14.74 5.87
CA VAL A 248 -2.20 14.93 4.90
C VAL A 248 -1.62 15.25 3.51
N GLY A 249 -2.20 14.64 2.48
CA GLY A 249 -1.87 14.88 1.06
C GLY A 249 -0.42 14.57 0.71
N ALA A 250 0.08 13.37 1.07
CA ALA A 250 1.39 12.92 0.62
C ALA A 250 1.43 12.78 -0.91
N LEU A 251 0.33 12.36 -1.53
CA LEU A 251 0.21 12.17 -2.97
C LEU A 251 0.07 13.49 -3.75
N ALA A 252 -0.33 14.59 -3.10
CA ALA A 252 -0.29 15.93 -3.70
C ALA A 252 1.14 16.47 -3.89
N ARG A 253 2.14 15.86 -3.24
CA ARG A 253 3.52 16.36 -3.25
C ARG A 253 4.19 16.10 -4.60
N ALA A 254 5.15 16.96 -4.94
CA ALA A 254 5.89 16.86 -6.19
C ALA A 254 6.57 15.48 -6.34
N GLY A 255 6.35 14.81 -7.47
CA GLY A 255 6.91 13.51 -7.79
C GLY A 255 6.18 12.31 -7.18
N ALA A 256 5.24 12.51 -6.23
CA ALA A 256 4.53 11.40 -5.59
C ALA A 256 3.58 10.65 -6.55
N PRO A 257 2.81 11.32 -7.43
CA PRO A 257 2.01 10.63 -8.44
C PRO A 257 2.86 9.81 -9.42
N GLU A 258 3.97 10.38 -9.90
CA GLU A 258 4.88 9.68 -10.80
C GLU A 258 5.49 8.44 -10.13
N GLU A 259 5.86 8.56 -8.85
CA GLU A 259 6.35 7.45 -8.04
C GLU A 259 5.28 6.37 -7.85
N LEU A 260 4.04 6.76 -7.57
CA LEU A 260 2.91 5.85 -7.44
C LEU A 260 2.66 5.07 -8.74
N ALA A 261 2.64 5.77 -9.88
CA ALA A 261 2.49 5.15 -11.19
C ALA A 261 3.62 4.17 -11.49
N ASP A 262 4.87 4.55 -11.17
CA ASP A 262 6.02 3.67 -11.30
C ASP A 262 5.88 2.43 -10.41
N ALA A 263 5.48 2.60 -9.16
CA ALA A 263 5.28 1.52 -8.21
C ALA A 263 4.25 0.49 -8.67
N LEU A 264 3.08 0.96 -9.12
CA LEU A 264 2.03 0.09 -9.66
C LEU A 264 2.54 -0.68 -10.89
N ARG A 265 3.26 0.00 -11.80
CA ARG A 265 3.86 -0.62 -12.98
C ARG A 265 4.91 -1.68 -12.61
N ARG A 266 5.74 -1.39 -11.60
CA ARG A 266 6.74 -2.33 -11.06
C ARG A 266 6.07 -3.53 -10.42
N GLY A 267 5.00 -3.32 -9.67
CA GLY A 267 4.20 -4.37 -9.06
C GLY A 267 3.67 -5.35 -10.11
N ARG A 268 3.10 -4.86 -11.21
CA ARG A 268 2.64 -5.71 -12.32
C ARG A 268 3.72 -6.55 -12.99
N ALA A 269 4.98 -6.15 -12.86
CA ALA A 269 6.12 -6.93 -13.35
C ALA A 269 6.54 -8.04 -12.37
N CYS A 270 6.14 -7.93 -11.10
CA CYS A 270 6.36 -8.95 -10.10
C CYS A 270 5.45 -10.16 -10.36
N HIS A 271 6.04 -11.34 -10.42
CA HIS A 271 5.31 -12.57 -10.76
C HIS A 271 4.90 -13.39 -9.54
N ARG A 272 5.27 -12.94 -8.33
CA ARG A 272 4.85 -13.46 -7.03
C ARG A 272 4.89 -12.33 -6.00
N ASP A 273 4.17 -12.49 -4.90
CA ASP A 273 4.32 -11.65 -3.72
C ASP A 273 5.68 -11.90 -3.07
N PHE A 274 6.50 -10.84 -2.98
CA PHE A 274 7.83 -10.90 -2.40
C PHE A 274 7.86 -10.51 -0.93
N SER A 275 6.72 -10.15 -0.34
CA SER A 275 6.56 -9.92 1.10
C SER A 275 6.13 -11.17 1.87
N ASP A 276 5.67 -12.22 1.15
CA ASP A 276 5.27 -13.52 1.68
C ASP A 276 6.29 -14.62 1.28
N ASP A 277 7.55 -14.45 1.70
CA ASP A 277 8.59 -15.48 1.56
C ASP A 277 9.39 -15.59 2.88
N ASP A 278 10.23 -16.62 3.01
CA ASP A 278 11.18 -16.76 4.12
C ASP A 278 12.43 -15.92 3.83
N HIS A 279 12.38 -14.63 4.12
CA HIS A 279 13.48 -13.71 3.81
C HIS A 279 14.74 -14.03 4.62
N LEU A 280 14.59 -14.59 5.82
CA LEU A 280 15.72 -15.02 6.65
C LEU A 280 16.55 -16.14 5.98
N ALA A 281 15.95 -16.94 5.11
CA ALA A 281 16.67 -17.89 4.26
C ALA A 281 17.45 -17.21 3.12
N LEU A 282 17.15 -15.96 2.79
CA LEU A 282 17.68 -15.23 1.64
C LEU A 282 18.77 -14.20 2.00
N ILE A 283 19.06 -13.97 3.28
CA ILE A 283 19.91 -12.86 3.75
C ILE A 283 21.32 -12.84 3.13
N ASP A 284 21.87 -14.01 2.80
CA ASP A 284 23.21 -14.13 2.22
C ASP A 284 23.21 -14.08 0.67
N GLU A 285 22.02 -14.03 0.05
CA GLU A 285 21.91 -13.90 -1.40
C GLU A 285 22.12 -12.45 -1.86
N PRO A 286 22.75 -12.23 -3.05
CA PRO A 286 22.82 -10.91 -3.65
C PRO A 286 21.43 -10.30 -3.83
N LEU A 287 21.22 -9.05 -3.40
CA LEU A 287 19.92 -8.37 -3.47
C LEU A 287 19.36 -8.33 -4.90
N GLU A 288 20.21 -8.13 -5.90
CA GLU A 288 19.79 -8.16 -7.31
C GLU A 288 19.30 -9.54 -7.76
N ALA A 289 19.84 -10.63 -7.19
CA ALA A 289 19.33 -11.98 -7.46
C ALA A 289 17.98 -12.21 -6.80
N VAL A 290 17.78 -11.71 -5.57
CA VAL A 290 16.48 -11.72 -4.87
C VAL A 290 15.44 -10.92 -5.66
N ARG A 291 15.76 -9.71 -6.11
CA ARG A 291 14.86 -8.90 -6.97
C ARG A 291 14.50 -9.60 -8.26
N ALA A 292 15.48 -10.18 -8.95
CA ALA A 292 15.26 -10.94 -10.17
C ALA A 292 14.35 -12.17 -9.94
N ARG A 293 14.48 -12.84 -8.78
CA ARG A 293 13.63 -13.97 -8.39
C ARG A 293 12.16 -13.62 -8.34
N TYR A 294 11.79 -12.38 -8.00
CA TYR A 294 10.38 -11.96 -7.92
C TYR A 294 9.93 -11.08 -9.08
N GLY A 295 10.84 -10.69 -9.98
CA GLY A 295 10.53 -9.77 -11.09
C GLY A 295 10.52 -8.30 -10.67
N VAL A 296 11.13 -7.96 -9.52
CA VAL A 296 11.27 -6.59 -9.06
C VAL A 296 12.22 -5.85 -9.99
N VAL A 297 11.67 -4.98 -10.84
CA VAL A 297 12.45 -4.12 -11.72
C VAL A 297 12.91 -2.86 -11.00
N ALA A 298 14.01 -2.26 -11.46
CA ALA A 298 14.54 -1.01 -10.91
C ALA A 298 13.53 0.15 -11.03
N ARG A 299 13.61 1.09 -10.08
CA ARG A 299 12.85 2.35 -10.11
C ARG A 299 13.23 3.16 -11.35
N THR A 300 12.25 3.84 -11.93
CA THR A 300 12.51 4.80 -13.00
C THR A 300 13.09 6.08 -12.38
N ALA A 301 14.17 6.62 -12.98
CA ALA A 301 14.86 7.81 -12.49
C ALA A 301 14.14 9.11 -12.84
#